data_AF-Z9JR17-F1
#
_entry.id   AF-Z9JR17-F1
#
_cell.length_a   1.000
_cell.length_b   1.000
_cell.length_c   1.000
_cell.angle_alpha   90.00
_cell.angle_beta   90.00
_cell.angle_gamma   90.00
#
_symmetry.space_group_name_H-M   'P 1'
#
loop_
_entity.id
_entity.type
_entity.pdbx_description
1 polymer ?
#
loop_
_entity_poly.entity_id
_entity_poly.type
_entity_poly.pdbx_seq_one_letter_code
_entity_poly.pdbx_strand_id
1 'polypeptide(L)'
;MISFDAAGVTVRVDDETLREVVEDADGLAAWCAAHPEDPRTVAYLRMLGRLDEAAAAARRTLHGSMPPLVRAVRRTRYAHVLQWQGAYAAAEELLDLAAEETGLDDPTSPSSLSVLASVFQHRAKCRFEHAALLRRSGRPMAARRLRDLALEDARRALMMRENLGVADEGQIASSRQTVARLERAE
;
A
#
# COMPACT_ATOMS: atom_id res chain seq x y z
N MET A 1 -13.09 -13.68 -0.20
CA MET A 1 -13.34 -12.25 0.07
C MET A 1 -12.70 -11.89 1.40
N ILE A 2 -11.74 -10.96 1.39
CA ILE A 2 -11.01 -10.52 2.59
C ILE A 2 -11.76 -9.32 3.21
N SER A 3 -11.99 -9.33 4.51
CA SER A 3 -12.58 -8.22 5.26
C SER A 3 -11.84 -7.99 6.57
N PHE A 4 -11.86 -6.76 7.08
CA PHE A 4 -11.26 -6.38 8.34
C PHE A 4 -12.03 -5.23 9.00
N ASP A 5 -11.79 -5.00 10.29
CA ASP A 5 -12.34 -3.87 11.04
C ASP A 5 -11.44 -2.62 10.93
N ALA A 6 -12.05 -1.49 10.64
CA ALA A 6 -11.43 -0.17 10.65
C ALA A 6 -12.23 0.76 11.56
N ALA A 7 -11.83 0.84 12.83
CA ALA A 7 -12.47 1.70 13.83
C ALA A 7 -13.96 1.39 14.05
N GLY A 8 -14.30 0.10 14.12
CA GLY A 8 -15.69 -0.34 14.28
C GLY A 8 -16.49 -0.42 12.98
N VAL A 9 -15.86 -0.09 11.83
CA VAL A 9 -16.47 -0.19 10.50
C VAL A 9 -15.88 -1.38 9.75
N THR A 10 -16.75 -2.21 9.18
CA THR A 10 -16.30 -3.31 8.32
C THR A 10 -15.82 -2.78 6.97
N VAL A 11 -14.63 -3.21 6.58
CA VAL A 11 -14.01 -2.89 5.30
C VAL A 11 -13.79 -4.18 4.53
N ARG A 12 -14.26 -4.23 3.28
CA ARG A 12 -14.04 -5.34 2.35
C ARG A 12 -12.97 -4.98 1.34
N VAL A 13 -12.19 -5.95 0.89
CA VAL A 13 -11.28 -5.77 -0.25
C VAL A 13 -11.98 -6.26 -1.51
N ASP A 14 -12.10 -5.37 -2.49
CA ASP A 14 -12.65 -5.70 -3.80
C ASP A 14 -11.68 -6.60 -4.58
N ASP A 15 -12.14 -7.78 -5.01
CA ASP A 15 -11.27 -8.77 -5.66
C ASP A 15 -10.80 -8.31 -7.06
N GLU A 16 -11.54 -7.40 -7.70
CA GLU A 16 -11.27 -6.87 -9.04
C GLU A 16 -10.37 -5.66 -9.08
N THR A 17 -10.21 -4.92 -7.99
CA THR A 17 -9.37 -3.73 -7.90
C THR A 17 -8.29 -3.86 -6.82
N LEU A 18 -8.46 -4.80 -5.89
CA LEU A 18 -7.70 -4.92 -4.64
C LEU A 18 -7.73 -3.65 -3.77
N ARG A 19 -8.74 -2.80 -3.99
CA ARG A 19 -8.99 -1.60 -3.20
C ARG A 19 -10.00 -1.89 -2.12
N GLU A 20 -9.91 -1.15 -1.02
CA GLU A 20 -10.84 -1.26 0.09
C GLU A 20 -12.18 -0.58 -0.22
N VAL A 21 -13.27 -1.21 0.19
CA VAL A 21 -14.65 -0.74 0.11
C VAL A 21 -15.21 -0.68 1.54
N VAL A 22 -15.63 0.51 1.95
CA VAL A 22 -16.11 0.79 3.31
C VAL A 22 -17.62 0.59 3.37
N GLU A 23 -18.11 -0.23 4.31
CA GLU A 23 -19.55 -0.49 4.44
C GLU A 23 -20.32 0.68 5.09
N ASP A 24 -19.71 1.35 6.08
CA ASP A 24 -20.24 2.55 6.74
C ASP A 24 -19.29 3.73 6.56
N ALA A 25 -19.44 4.42 5.43
CA ALA A 25 -18.60 5.57 5.09
C ALA A 25 -18.80 6.76 6.05
N ASP A 26 -20.02 6.96 6.55
CA ASP A 26 -20.34 8.08 7.45
C ASP A 26 -19.72 7.86 8.83
N GLY A 27 -19.80 6.64 9.37
CA GLY A 27 -19.15 6.27 10.63
C GLY A 27 -17.63 6.44 10.56
N LEU A 28 -17.00 5.97 9.47
CA LEU A 28 -15.56 6.11 9.29
C LEU A 28 -15.14 7.58 9.08
N ALA A 29 -15.97 8.38 8.39
CA ALA A 29 -15.74 9.81 8.21
C ALA A 29 -15.83 10.58 9.54
N ALA A 30 -16.82 10.26 10.38
CA ALA A 30 -16.96 10.83 11.72
C ALA A 30 -15.76 10.49 12.59
N TRP A 31 -15.27 9.25 12.52
CA TRP A 31 -14.05 8.85 13.22
C TRP A 31 -12.83 9.67 12.79
N CYS A 32 -12.65 9.88 11.48
CA CYS A 32 -11.55 10.70 10.94
C CYS A 32 -11.60 12.15 11.44
N ALA A 33 -12.81 12.73 11.51
CA ALA A 33 -13.00 14.08 12.02
C ALA A 33 -12.65 14.21 13.52
N ALA A 34 -12.94 13.16 14.31
CA ALA A 34 -12.60 13.11 15.72
C ALA A 34 -11.10 12.84 15.99
N HIS A 35 -10.36 12.26 15.03
CA HIS A 35 -8.98 11.84 15.19
C HIS A 35 -8.04 12.37 14.09
N PRO A 36 -7.96 13.69 13.86
CA PRO A 36 -7.25 14.27 12.71
C PRO A 36 -5.73 14.01 12.71
N GLU A 37 -5.15 13.71 13.88
CA GLU A 37 -3.71 13.46 14.05
C GLU A 37 -3.35 11.97 14.15
N ASP A 38 -4.34 11.08 14.23
CA ASP A 38 -4.07 9.64 14.29
C ASP A 38 -3.45 9.16 12.95
N PRO A 39 -2.34 8.41 12.97
CA PRO A 39 -1.69 7.93 11.75
C PRO A 39 -2.58 7.06 10.84
N ARG A 40 -3.67 6.48 11.36
CA ARG A 40 -4.66 5.69 10.61
C ARG A 40 -5.58 6.57 9.76
N THR A 41 -5.78 7.83 10.13
CA THR A 41 -6.64 8.79 9.41
C THR A 41 -6.26 8.94 7.95
N VAL A 42 -4.97 8.83 7.61
CA VAL A 42 -4.50 8.81 6.21
C VAL A 42 -5.11 7.66 5.43
N ALA A 43 -5.09 6.45 5.98
CA ALA A 43 -5.64 5.27 5.32
C ALA A 43 -7.17 5.36 5.21
N TYR A 44 -7.84 5.81 6.26
CA TYR A 44 -9.30 5.90 6.28
C TYR A 44 -9.83 6.98 5.32
N LEU A 45 -9.21 8.16 5.27
CA LEU A 45 -9.54 9.18 4.27
C LEU A 45 -9.34 8.66 2.84
N ARG A 46 -8.29 7.86 2.60
CA ARG A 46 -8.08 7.19 1.30
C ARG A 46 -9.23 6.25 0.96
N MET A 47 -9.62 5.37 1.90
CA MET A 47 -10.71 4.41 1.73
C MET A 47 -12.06 5.11 1.47
N LEU A 48 -12.26 6.29 2.04
CA LEU A 48 -13.42 7.16 1.80
C LEU A 48 -13.37 7.93 0.46
N GLY A 49 -12.31 7.78 -0.33
CA GLY A 49 -12.12 8.53 -1.57
C GLY A 49 -11.77 10.00 -1.38
N ARG A 50 -11.53 10.46 -0.14
CA ARG A 50 -11.15 11.85 0.20
C ARG A 50 -9.64 12.03 0.00
N LEU A 51 -9.18 11.81 -1.23
CA LEU A 51 -7.77 11.62 -1.56
C LEU A 51 -6.91 12.87 -1.30
N ASP A 52 -7.42 14.07 -1.57
CA ASP A 52 -6.67 15.30 -1.34
C ASP A 52 -6.46 15.57 0.16
N GLU A 53 -7.47 15.27 0.97
CA GLU A 53 -7.38 15.35 2.43
C GLU A 53 -6.45 14.29 3.00
N ALA A 54 -6.51 13.06 2.47
CA ALA A 54 -5.59 11.98 2.81
C ALA A 54 -4.14 12.38 2.51
N ALA A 55 -3.89 13.00 1.34
CA ALA A 55 -2.56 13.46 0.94
C ALA A 55 -2.06 14.61 1.84
N ALA A 56 -2.94 15.55 2.20
CA ALA A 56 -2.61 16.62 3.14
C ALA A 56 -2.28 16.08 4.54
N ALA A 57 -3.07 15.12 5.04
CA ALA A 57 -2.80 14.43 6.29
C ALA A 57 -1.47 13.68 6.25
N ALA A 58 -1.23 12.91 5.17
CA ALA A 58 0.00 12.15 5.00
C ALA A 58 1.25 13.04 5.05
N ARG A 59 1.25 14.17 4.34
CA ARG A 59 2.34 15.15 4.38
C ARG A 59 2.60 15.65 5.81
N ARG A 60 1.56 16.01 6.57
CA ARG A 60 1.71 16.41 7.97
C ARG A 60 2.37 15.32 8.81
N THR A 61 2.00 14.06 8.61
CA THR A 61 2.63 12.94 9.34
C THR A 61 4.11 12.76 9.01
N LEU A 62 4.61 13.26 7.88
CA LEU A 62 6.04 13.16 7.53
C LEU A 62 6.88 14.33 8.05
N HIS A 63 6.26 15.34 8.69
CA HIS A 63 6.99 16.44 9.28
C HIS A 63 7.59 16.04 10.64
N GLY A 64 8.81 16.51 10.91
CA GLY A 64 9.52 16.27 12.18
C GLY A 64 10.48 15.07 12.15
N SER A 65 11.28 14.95 13.20
CA SER A 65 12.21 13.84 13.38
C SER A 65 11.47 12.59 13.84
N MET A 66 11.77 11.44 13.23
CA MET A 66 11.25 10.14 13.63
C MET A 66 12.21 9.01 13.23
N PRO A 67 12.10 7.84 13.88
CA PRO A 67 12.88 6.67 13.51
C PRO A 67 12.66 6.29 12.03
N PRO A 68 13.71 5.83 11.32
CA PRO A 68 13.62 5.40 9.92
C PRO A 68 12.45 4.47 9.63
N LEU A 69 12.25 3.44 10.46
CA LEU A 69 11.18 2.47 10.23
C LEU A 69 9.77 3.09 10.34
N VAL A 70 9.58 4.07 11.24
CA VAL A 70 8.33 4.82 11.36
C VAL A 70 8.10 5.68 10.12
N ARG A 71 9.17 6.30 9.61
CA ARG A 71 9.13 7.10 8.38
C ARG A 71 8.78 6.26 7.16
N ALA A 72 9.34 5.04 7.07
CA ALA A 72 9.04 4.08 6.00
C ALA A 72 7.55 3.72 5.97
N VAL A 73 6.95 3.44 7.13
CA VAL A 73 5.51 3.16 7.26
C VAL A 73 4.67 4.36 6.81
N ARG A 74 5.02 5.58 7.24
CA ARG A 74 4.29 6.80 6.87
C ARG A 74 4.42 7.12 5.37
N ARG A 75 5.61 6.95 4.79
CA ARG A 75 5.85 7.09 3.34
C ARG A 75 5.05 6.07 2.54
N THR A 76 5.03 4.82 2.98
CA THR A 76 4.23 3.76 2.33
C THR A 76 2.74 4.12 2.31
N ARG A 77 2.21 4.63 3.43
CA ARG A 77 0.81 5.11 3.48
C ARG A 77 0.57 6.27 2.53
N TYR A 78 1.48 7.24 2.46
CA TYR A 78 1.35 8.36 1.53
C TYR A 78 1.40 7.90 0.07
N ALA A 79 2.33 7.02 -0.28
CA ALA A 79 2.43 6.43 -1.60
C ALA A 79 1.13 5.74 -2.03
N HIS A 80 0.46 5.04 -1.11
CA HIS A 80 -0.82 4.41 -1.40
C HIS A 80 -1.93 5.44 -1.72
N VAL A 81 -1.90 6.64 -1.10
CA VAL A 81 -2.80 7.75 -1.48
C VAL A 81 -2.48 8.23 -2.89
N LEU A 82 -1.20 8.48 -3.19
CA LEU A 82 -0.76 8.95 -4.51
C LEU A 82 -1.11 7.95 -5.62
N GLN A 83 -0.97 6.65 -5.34
CA GLN A 83 -1.41 5.58 -6.22
C GLN A 83 -2.90 5.73 -6.56
N TRP A 84 -3.76 5.93 -5.56
CA TRP A 84 -5.21 6.05 -5.77
C TRP A 84 -5.57 7.32 -6.55
N GLN A 85 -4.77 8.39 -6.42
CA GLN A 85 -4.86 9.61 -7.22
C GLN A 85 -4.36 9.43 -8.66
N GLY A 86 -3.73 8.29 -8.99
CA GLY A 86 -3.10 8.04 -10.29
C GLY A 86 -1.72 8.71 -10.45
N ALA A 87 -1.16 9.26 -9.38
CA ALA A 87 0.17 9.88 -9.34
C ALA A 87 1.28 8.82 -9.17
N TYR A 88 1.31 7.84 -10.08
CA TYR A 88 2.11 6.61 -9.92
C TYR A 88 3.62 6.86 -9.79
N ALA A 89 4.19 7.78 -10.57
CA ALA A 89 5.64 8.06 -10.49
C ALA A 89 6.06 8.56 -9.10
N ALA A 90 5.29 9.48 -8.52
CA ALA A 90 5.55 10.00 -7.17
C ALA A 90 5.28 8.95 -6.10
N ALA A 91 4.28 8.08 -6.29
CA ALA A 91 4.04 6.95 -5.40
C ALA A 91 5.22 5.96 -5.39
N GLU A 92 5.77 5.62 -6.56
CA GLU A 92 6.93 4.73 -6.70
C GLU A 92 8.17 5.32 -6.03
N GLU A 93 8.45 6.62 -6.22
CA GLU A 93 9.58 7.30 -5.56
C GLU A 93 9.49 7.20 -4.02
N LEU A 94 8.30 7.43 -3.45
CA LEU A 94 8.09 7.30 -2.01
C LEU A 94 8.26 5.85 -1.51
N LEU A 95 7.93 4.86 -2.33
CA LEU A 95 8.08 3.45 -1.98
C LEU A 95 9.54 3.00 -2.06
N ASP A 96 10.30 3.49 -3.04
CA ASP A 96 11.74 3.23 -3.13
C ASP A 96 12.47 3.82 -1.91
N LEU A 97 12.15 5.07 -1.58
CA LEU A 97 12.61 5.73 -0.37
C LEU A 97 12.19 5.02 0.93
N ALA A 98 10.98 4.46 0.99
CA ALA A 98 10.54 3.68 2.14
C ALA A 98 11.29 2.36 2.27
N ALA A 99 11.63 1.70 1.16
CA ALA A 99 12.42 0.47 1.15
C ALA A 99 13.82 0.72 1.71
N GLU A 100 14.49 1.79 1.30
CA GLU A 100 15.81 2.19 1.82
C GLU A 100 15.78 2.39 3.34
N GLU A 101 14.73 3.03 3.85
CA GLU A 101 14.57 3.31 5.29
C GLU A 101 14.43 2.06 6.16
N THR A 102 13.91 0.96 5.60
CA THR A 102 13.86 -0.32 6.32
C THR A 102 15.25 -0.90 6.57
N GLY A 103 16.27 -0.44 5.84
CA GLY A 103 17.64 -0.90 5.96
C GLY A 103 18.57 -0.06 6.85
N LEU A 104 18.10 1.07 7.39
CA LEU A 104 18.95 2.03 8.09
C LEU A 104 19.22 1.71 9.58
N ASP A 105 18.35 0.92 10.21
CA ASP A 105 18.50 0.50 11.61
C ASP A 105 18.95 -0.98 11.68
N ASP A 106 18.05 -1.91 12.05
CA ASP A 106 18.28 -3.35 12.00
C ASP A 106 17.55 -3.97 10.79
N PRO A 107 18.23 -4.18 9.64
CA PRO A 107 17.61 -4.67 8.41
C PRO A 107 17.12 -6.13 8.50
N THR A 108 17.61 -6.93 9.45
CA THR A 108 17.24 -8.35 9.58
C THR A 108 16.22 -8.59 10.68
N SER A 109 15.86 -7.56 11.45
CA SER A 109 14.78 -7.65 12.43
C SER A 109 13.45 -8.04 11.77
N PRO A 110 12.60 -8.83 12.46
CA PRO A 110 11.27 -9.16 11.95
C PRO A 110 10.41 -7.93 11.63
N SER A 111 10.61 -6.82 12.35
CA SER A 111 9.86 -5.57 12.13
C SER A 111 10.28 -4.89 10.83
N SER A 112 11.58 -4.74 10.57
CA SER A 112 12.10 -4.16 9.32
C SER A 112 11.68 -4.97 8.11
N LEU A 113 11.80 -6.30 8.19
CA LEU A 113 11.40 -7.21 7.13
C LEU A 113 9.88 -7.19 6.90
N SER A 114 9.06 -7.07 7.96
CA SER A 114 7.60 -6.95 7.83
C SER A 114 7.17 -5.64 7.14
N VAL A 115 7.84 -4.53 7.46
CA VAL A 115 7.61 -3.24 6.78
C VAL A 115 8.06 -3.33 5.34
N LEU A 116 9.24 -3.89 5.06
CA LEU A 116 9.76 -4.04 3.71
C LEU A 116 8.86 -4.94 2.83
N ALA A 117 8.33 -6.04 3.38
CA ALA A 117 7.34 -6.85 2.68
C ALA A 117 6.08 -6.06 2.32
N SER A 118 5.64 -5.15 3.21
CA SER A 118 4.51 -4.26 2.95
C SER A 118 4.83 -3.21 1.88
N VAL A 119 6.04 -2.63 1.88
CA VAL A 119 6.52 -1.74 0.82
C VAL A 119 6.47 -2.44 -0.53
N PHE A 120 7.02 -3.66 -0.64
CA PHE A 120 7.00 -4.43 -1.89
C PHE A 120 5.58 -4.74 -2.36
N GLN A 121 4.67 -5.13 -1.48
CA GLN A 121 3.29 -5.37 -1.90
C GLN A 121 2.62 -4.11 -2.45
N HIS A 122 2.81 -2.95 -1.81
CA HIS A 122 2.23 -1.70 -2.30
C HIS A 122 2.88 -1.21 -3.60
N ARG A 123 4.20 -1.41 -3.77
CA ARG A 123 4.90 -1.13 -5.01
C ARG A 123 4.45 -2.01 -6.16
N ALA A 124 4.20 -3.29 -5.90
CA ALA A 124 3.57 -4.19 -6.87
C ALA A 124 2.20 -3.70 -7.33
N LYS A 125 1.31 -3.32 -6.40
CA LYS A 125 -0.02 -2.79 -6.73
C LYS A 125 0.07 -1.49 -7.56
N CYS A 126 0.94 -0.57 -7.15
CA CYS A 126 1.15 0.69 -7.86
C CYS A 126 1.64 0.47 -9.30
N ARG A 127 2.67 -0.37 -9.46
CA ARG A 127 3.23 -0.71 -10.79
C ARG A 127 2.22 -1.42 -11.67
N PHE A 128 1.38 -2.29 -11.10
CA PHE A 128 0.34 -2.98 -11.85
C PHE A 128 -0.73 -2.01 -12.40
N GLU A 129 -1.23 -1.09 -11.57
CA GLU A 129 -2.19 -0.07 -12.01
C GLU A 129 -1.57 0.91 -13.03
N HIS A 130 -0.32 1.32 -12.81
CA HIS A 130 0.43 2.15 -13.76
C HIS A 130 0.66 1.43 -15.10
N ALA A 131 0.96 0.12 -15.08
CA ALA A 131 1.09 -0.68 -16.29
C ALA A 131 -0.23 -0.72 -17.09
N ALA A 132 -1.37 -0.83 -16.41
CA ALA A 132 -2.68 -0.77 -17.05
C ALA A 132 -2.94 0.59 -17.72
N LEU A 133 -2.56 1.70 -17.06
CA LEU A 133 -2.60 3.03 -17.66
C LEU A 133 -1.72 3.13 -18.90
N LEU A 134 -0.45 2.72 -18.82
CA LEU A 134 0.49 2.75 -19.94
C LEU A 134 -0.01 1.94 -21.14
N ARG A 135 -0.65 0.79 -20.89
CA ARG A 135 -1.26 -0.04 -21.93
C ARG A 135 -2.39 0.70 -22.64
N ARG A 136 -3.31 1.32 -21.88
CA ARG A 136 -4.41 2.15 -22.43
C ARG A 136 -3.89 3.35 -23.21
N SER A 137 -2.77 3.92 -22.80
CA SER A 137 -2.10 5.04 -23.47
C SER A 137 -1.21 4.63 -24.65
N GLY A 138 -1.33 3.40 -25.16
CA GLY A 138 -0.60 2.94 -26.35
C GLY A 138 0.89 2.66 -26.13
N ARG A 139 1.33 2.39 -24.89
CA ARG A 139 2.72 2.09 -24.53
C ARG A 139 2.91 0.64 -24.05
N PRO A 140 2.60 -0.38 -24.87
CA PRO A 140 2.52 -1.79 -24.43
C PRO A 140 3.86 -2.35 -23.93
N MET A 141 4.99 -1.95 -24.52
CA MET A 141 6.31 -2.41 -24.08
C MET A 141 6.69 -1.86 -22.70
N ALA A 142 6.35 -0.61 -22.42
CA ALA A 142 6.56 -0.03 -21.08
C ALA A 142 5.62 -0.67 -20.06
N ALA A 143 4.36 -0.90 -20.42
CA ALA A 143 3.39 -1.61 -19.59
C ALA A 143 3.87 -3.03 -19.23
N ARG A 144 4.40 -3.79 -20.20
CA ARG A 144 4.94 -5.14 -19.95
C ARG A 144 6.08 -5.12 -18.96
N ARG A 145 7.10 -4.28 -19.17
CA ARG A 145 8.23 -4.17 -18.23
C ARG A 145 7.78 -3.82 -16.81
N LEU A 146 6.86 -2.87 -16.69
CA LEU A 146 6.38 -2.44 -15.39
C LEU A 146 5.58 -3.52 -14.68
N ARG A 147 4.85 -4.34 -15.45
CA ARG A 147 4.16 -5.51 -14.92
C ARG A 147 5.12 -6.60 -14.45
N ASP A 148 6.19 -6.86 -15.19
CA ASP A 148 7.21 -7.85 -14.79
C ASP A 148 7.83 -7.44 -13.44
N LEU A 149 8.15 -6.16 -13.27
CA LEU A 149 8.61 -5.58 -12.00
C LEU A 149 7.56 -5.69 -10.88
N ALA A 150 6.28 -5.46 -11.21
CA ALA A 150 5.19 -5.60 -10.25
C ALA A 150 5.08 -7.05 -9.73
N LEU A 151 5.21 -8.04 -10.60
CA LEU A 151 5.13 -9.45 -10.23
C LEU A 151 6.33 -9.87 -9.38
N GLU A 152 7.51 -9.37 -9.70
CA GLU A 152 8.72 -9.61 -8.91
C GLU A 152 8.56 -9.07 -7.47
N ASP A 153 8.07 -7.84 -7.32
CA ASP A 153 7.78 -7.25 -6.00
C ASP A 153 6.70 -8.02 -5.23
N ALA A 154 5.61 -8.43 -5.90
CA ALA A 154 4.56 -9.21 -5.25
C ALA A 154 5.09 -10.56 -4.72
N ARG A 155 5.96 -11.23 -5.49
CA ARG A 155 6.60 -12.48 -5.10
C ARG A 155 7.58 -12.27 -3.94
N ARG A 156 8.38 -11.19 -3.95
CA ARG A 156 9.24 -10.82 -2.81
C ARG A 156 8.42 -10.63 -1.54
N ALA A 157 7.33 -9.86 -1.61
CA ALA A 157 6.46 -9.62 -0.48
C ALA A 157 5.86 -10.92 0.09
N LEU A 158 5.39 -11.82 -0.79
CA LEU A 158 4.86 -13.12 -0.38
C LEU A 158 5.93 -13.97 0.31
N MET A 159 7.08 -14.16 -0.36
CA MET A 159 8.19 -14.96 0.15
C MET A 159 8.68 -14.48 1.52
N MET A 160 8.80 -13.16 1.71
CA MET A 160 9.18 -12.59 2.99
C MET A 160 8.17 -12.94 4.09
N ARG A 161 6.86 -12.77 3.83
CA ARG A 161 5.83 -13.06 4.85
C ARG A 161 5.73 -14.53 5.20
N GLU A 162 5.88 -15.43 4.23
CA GLU A 162 5.87 -16.87 4.46
C GLU A 162 7.08 -17.33 5.28
N ASN A 163 8.25 -16.72 5.08
CA ASN A 163 9.49 -17.09 5.78
C ASN A 163 9.67 -16.39 7.14
N LEU A 164 9.00 -15.27 7.37
CA LEU A 164 9.17 -14.47 8.59
C LEU A 164 8.57 -15.11 9.85
N GLY A 165 7.56 -15.98 9.71
CA GLY A 165 6.87 -16.63 10.84
C GLY A 165 6.10 -15.69 11.77
N VAL A 166 6.14 -14.37 11.55
CA VAL A 166 5.42 -13.35 12.35
C VAL A 166 4.27 -12.68 11.60
N ALA A 167 4.10 -12.96 10.31
CA ALA A 167 2.98 -12.45 9.52
C ALA A 167 1.71 -13.25 9.85
N ASP A 168 0.58 -12.55 10.01
CA ASP A 168 -0.71 -13.22 10.17
C ASP A 168 -1.19 -13.86 8.85
N GLU A 169 -2.08 -14.85 8.95
CA GLU A 169 -2.60 -15.56 7.77
C GLU A 169 -3.36 -14.62 6.82
N GLY A 170 -3.97 -13.55 7.32
CA GLY A 170 -4.65 -12.54 6.49
C GLY A 170 -3.68 -11.78 5.58
N GLN A 171 -2.51 -11.40 6.10
CA GLN A 171 -1.45 -10.76 5.32
C GLN A 171 -0.86 -11.70 4.27
N ILE A 172 -0.65 -12.98 4.62
CA ILE A 172 -0.17 -13.99 3.69
C ILE A 172 -1.22 -14.23 2.59
N ALA A 173 -2.49 -14.39 2.96
CA ALA A 173 -3.59 -14.53 2.00
C ALA A 173 -3.70 -13.32 1.06
N SER A 174 -3.54 -12.09 1.58
CA SER A 174 -3.50 -10.87 0.77
C SER A 174 -2.32 -10.84 -0.21
N SER A 175 -1.13 -11.30 0.22
CA SER A 175 0.02 -11.47 -0.68
C SER A 175 -0.27 -12.48 -1.80
N ARG A 176 -0.81 -13.66 -1.45
CA ARG A 176 -1.18 -14.71 -2.42
C ARG A 176 -2.19 -14.20 -3.44
N GLN A 177 -3.21 -13.48 -2.98
CA GLN A 177 -4.20 -12.85 -3.86
C GLN A 177 -3.56 -11.84 -4.82
N THR A 178 -2.61 -11.04 -4.32
CA THR A 178 -1.88 -10.06 -5.14
C THR A 178 -1.08 -10.79 -6.24
N VAL A 179 -0.28 -11.81 -5.90
CA VAL A 179 0.48 -12.61 -6.88
C VAL A 179 -0.46 -13.26 -7.91
N ALA A 180 -1.49 -13.97 -7.46
CA ALA A 180 -2.43 -14.67 -8.35
C ALA A 180 -3.17 -13.72 -9.32
N ARG A 181 -3.42 -12.47 -8.91
CA ARG A 181 -3.98 -11.46 -9.79
C ARG A 181 -2.98 -11.02 -10.86
N LEU A 182 -1.74 -10.74 -10.47
CA LEU A 182 -0.70 -10.28 -11.39
C LEU A 182 -0.31 -11.36 -12.41
N GLU A 183 -0.42 -12.64 -12.04
CA GLU A 183 -0.21 -13.79 -12.93
C GLU A 183 -1.38 -13.95 -13.92
N ARG A 184 -2.64 -13.80 -13.48
CA ARG A 184 -3.82 -13.99 -14.35
C ARG A 184 -4.02 -12.92 -15.41
N ALA A 185 -3.53 -11.70 -15.20
CA ALA A 185 -3.89 -10.57 -16.06
C ALA A 185 -3.25 -10.59 -17.47
N GLU A 186 -2.64 -11.70 -17.90
CA GLU A 186 -1.78 -11.83 -19.10
C GLU A 186 -2.49 -11.35 -20.36
#